data_AF-S4NB08-F1
#
_entry.id   AF-S4NB08-F1
#
_cell.length_a   1.000
_cell.length_b   1.000
_cell.length_c   1.000
_cell.angle_alpha   90.00
_cell.angle_beta   90.00
_cell.angle_gamma   90.00
#
_symmetry.space_group_name_H-M   'P 1'
#
loop_
_entity.id
_entity.type
_entity.pdbx_description
1 polymer ?
#
loop_
_entity_poly.entity_id
_entity_poly.type
_entity_poly.pdbx_seq_one_letter_code
_entity_poly.pdbx_strand_id
1 'polypeptide(L)'
;MGRVTIGGQLAKPGRNVKIGDVVAVRKPPVTYSFEVLGLSTNRMGAKLVPDYMRNVTPASEYEILEMNKISGFVDRAKGLGRPTKRDRRELEQFGQNFLSGESQFNYLAAEDAKELTGTTDFDWDEDDLFDE
;
A
#
# COMPACT_ATOMS: atom_id res chain seq x y z
N MET A 1 26.58 0.65 -5.99
CA MET A 1 26.89 1.40 -7.22
C MET A 1 27.20 0.39 -8.32
N GLY A 2 26.80 0.63 -9.57
CA GLY A 2 26.99 -0.34 -10.67
C GLY A 2 25.70 -1.06 -11.09
N ARG A 3 24.76 -0.32 -11.66
CA ARG A 3 23.50 -0.85 -12.20
C ARG A 3 23.45 -0.86 -13.73
N VAL A 4 24.50 -0.35 -14.38
CA VAL A 4 24.56 -0.18 -15.84
C VAL A 4 25.67 -1.03 -16.39
N THR A 5 25.35 -1.88 -17.36
CA THR A 5 26.30 -2.67 -18.12
C THR A 5 26.20 -2.29 -19.60
N ILE A 6 27.32 -2.30 -20.30
CA ILE A 6 27.40 -2.05 -21.75
C ILE A 6 28.09 -3.26 -22.36
N GLY A 7 27.44 -3.94 -23.30
CA GLY A 7 27.98 -5.16 -23.93
C GLY A 7 28.35 -6.26 -22.92
N GLY A 8 27.58 -6.38 -21.83
CA GLY A 8 27.80 -7.38 -20.78
C GLY A 8 28.86 -7.00 -19.73
N GLN A 9 29.61 -5.91 -19.91
CA GLN A 9 30.61 -5.46 -18.94
C GLN A 9 30.06 -4.30 -18.08
N LEU A 10 30.48 -4.22 -16.82
CA LEU A 10 30.11 -3.11 -15.94
C LEU A 10 30.67 -1.79 -16.46
N ALA A 11 29.79 -0.82 -16.72
CA ALA A 11 30.19 0.46 -17.28
C ALA A 11 30.66 1.43 -16.18
N LYS A 12 31.81 2.07 -16.41
CA LYS A 12 32.23 3.25 -15.65
C LYS A 12 31.48 4.49 -16.18
N PRO A 13 31.17 5.49 -15.35
CA PRO A 13 30.48 6.71 -15.79
C PRO A 13 31.17 7.47 -16.93
N GLY A 14 32.51 7.44 -16.99
CA GLY A 14 33.28 8.09 -18.06
C GLY A 14 33.49 7.25 -19.32
N ARG A 15 32.76 6.14 -19.49
CA ARG A 15 32.88 5.29 -20.68
C ARG A 15 32.12 5.92 -21.85
N ASN A 16 32.79 6.06 -22.99
CA ASN A 16 32.16 6.50 -24.23
C ASN A 16 31.22 5.42 -24.79
N VAL A 17 30.06 5.84 -25.28
CA VAL A 17 29.02 4.99 -25.90
C VAL A 17 29.09 5.13 -27.41
N LYS A 18 28.90 4.04 -28.13
CA LYS A 18 28.85 4.01 -29.60
C LYS A 18 27.45 3.62 -30.08
N ILE A 19 27.15 3.97 -31.33
CA ILE A 19 25.95 3.51 -32.01
C ILE A 19 26.05 1.98 -32.20
N GLY A 20 24.96 1.27 -31.92
CA GLY A 20 24.89 -0.20 -31.90
C GLY A 20 25.25 -0.83 -30.56
N ASP A 21 25.70 -0.06 -29.56
CA ASP A 21 25.94 -0.61 -28.23
C ASP A 21 24.63 -1.03 -27.55
N VAL A 22 24.65 -2.18 -26.88
CA VAL A 22 23.55 -2.64 -26.02
C VAL A 22 23.85 -2.26 -24.57
N VAL A 23 23.02 -1.38 -24.03
CA VAL A 23 23.06 -0.89 -22.66
C VAL A 23 22.00 -1.61 -21.84
N ALA A 24 22.42 -2.32 -20.81
CA ALA A 24 21.53 -2.96 -19.85
C ALA A 24 21.50 -2.18 -18.53
N VAL A 25 20.30 -1.84 -18.08
CA VAL A 25 20.03 -1.07 -16.87
C VAL A 25 19.24 -1.93 -15.90
N ARG A 26 19.87 -2.26 -14.78
CA ARG A 26 19.25 -3.03 -13.69
C ARG A 26 18.36 -2.14 -12.86
N LYS A 27 17.05 -2.39 -12.93
CA LYS A 27 16.02 -1.72 -12.14
C LYS A 27 15.22 -2.81 -11.41
N PRO A 28 15.70 -3.27 -10.24
CA PRO A 28 15.11 -4.42 -9.56
C PRO A 28 13.58 -4.30 -9.46
N PRO A 29 12.81 -5.35 -9.82
CA PRO A 29 13.24 -6.73 -10.06
C PRO A 29 13.72 -7.05 -11.48
N VAL A 30 13.73 -6.08 -12.41
CA VAL A 30 13.91 -6.34 -13.86
C VAL A 30 15.20 -5.71 -14.39
N THR A 31 15.77 -6.31 -15.42
CA THR A 31 16.84 -5.69 -16.21
C THR A 31 16.32 -5.25 -17.57
N TYR A 32 16.38 -3.95 -17.84
CA TYR A 32 15.99 -3.39 -19.13
C TYR A 32 17.19 -3.33 -20.06
N SER A 33 17.01 -3.71 -21.31
CA SER A 33 18.06 -3.68 -22.33
C SER A 33 17.67 -2.73 -23.47
N PHE A 34 18.56 -1.82 -23.81
CA PHE A 34 18.36 -0.81 -24.84
C PHE A 34 19.53 -0.82 -25.82
N GLU A 35 19.21 -0.72 -27.09
CA GLU A 35 20.19 -0.54 -28.16
C GLU A 35 20.25 0.93 -28.57
N VAL A 36 21.46 1.44 -28.72
CA VAL A 36 21.71 2.84 -29.06
C VAL A 36 21.68 3.02 -30.57
N LEU A 37 20.74 3.81 -31.09
CA LEU A 37 20.62 4.14 -32.51
C LEU A 37 21.35 5.45 -32.87
N GLY A 38 21.40 6.40 -31.93
CA GLY A 38 22.03 7.70 -32.12
C GLY A 38 22.55 8.28 -30.82
N LEU A 39 23.43 9.27 -30.92
CA LEU A 39 23.98 10.00 -29.79
C LEU A 39 23.39 11.40 -29.74
N SER A 40 22.95 11.84 -28.56
CA SER A 40 22.50 13.22 -28.33
C SER A 40 23.41 13.91 -27.32
N THR A 41 23.75 15.18 -27.58
CA THR A 41 24.56 15.99 -26.64
C THR A 41 23.70 16.51 -25.48
N ASN A 42 22.41 16.76 -25.74
CA ASN A 42 21.47 17.31 -24.78
C ASN A 42 20.38 16.30 -24.42
N ARG A 43 19.72 16.52 -23.28
CA ARG A 43 18.54 15.77 -22.86
C ARG A 43 17.33 16.24 -23.68
N MET A 44 16.74 15.32 -24.44
CA MET A 44 15.60 15.60 -25.31
C MET A 44 14.27 15.23 -24.65
N GLY A 45 13.17 15.74 -25.22
CA GLY A 45 11.82 15.37 -24.80
C GLY A 45 11.44 13.92 -25.17
N ALA A 46 10.46 13.36 -24.46
CA ALA A 46 10.09 11.94 -24.57
C ALA A 46 9.70 11.49 -25.99
N LYS A 47 9.12 12.38 -26.81
CA LYS A 47 8.66 12.07 -28.17
C LYS A 47 9.81 11.68 -29.11
N LEU A 48 11.01 12.21 -28.89
CA LEU A 48 12.18 11.98 -29.73
C LEU A 48 13.01 10.78 -29.28
N VAL A 49 12.73 10.22 -28.10
CA VAL A 49 13.48 9.08 -27.54
C VAL A 49 13.53 7.85 -28.46
N PRO A 50 12.43 7.45 -29.15
CA PRO A 50 12.45 6.30 -30.05
C PRO A 50 13.45 6.42 -31.19
N ASP A 51 13.82 7.64 -31.61
CA ASP A 51 14.75 7.87 -32.71
C ASP A 51 16.22 7.58 -32.30
N TYR A 52 16.52 7.65 -31.00
CA TYR A 52 17.88 7.48 -30.46
C TYR A 52 18.10 6.13 -29.77
N MET A 53 17.05 5.45 -29.32
CA MET A 53 17.18 4.16 -28.67
C MET A 53 16.05 3.20 -29.04
N ARG A 54 16.39 1.92 -29.18
CA ARG A 54 15.44 0.82 -29.37
C ARG A 54 15.40 -0.04 -28.12
N ASN A 55 14.20 -0.39 -27.67
CA ASN A 55 14.05 -1.35 -26.58
C ASN A 55 14.27 -2.78 -27.11
N VAL A 56 15.22 -3.49 -26.50
CA VAL A 56 15.59 -4.89 -26.81
C VAL A 56 15.51 -5.75 -25.54
N THR A 57 14.65 -5.36 -24.60
CA THR A 57 14.40 -6.11 -23.36
C THR A 57 13.79 -7.46 -23.71
N PRO A 58 14.36 -8.58 -23.21
CA PRO A 58 13.84 -9.90 -23.51
C PRO A 58 12.47 -10.12 -22.84
N ALA A 59 11.62 -10.94 -23.46
CA ALA A 59 10.28 -11.25 -22.96
C ALA A 59 10.29 -11.82 -21.53
N SER A 60 11.30 -12.63 -21.19
CA SER A 60 11.48 -13.22 -19.85
C SER A 60 11.54 -12.18 -18.73
N GLU A 61 12.11 -11.01 -19.00
CA GLU A 61 12.22 -9.92 -18.02
C GLU A 61 10.85 -9.26 -17.77
N TYR A 62 9.97 -9.24 -18.77
CA TYR A 62 8.59 -8.80 -18.62
C TYR A 62 7.74 -9.79 -17.83
N GLU A 63 7.94 -11.09 -18.04
CA GLU A 63 7.27 -12.14 -17.25
C GLU A 63 7.60 -12.01 -15.76
N ILE A 64 8.88 -11.76 -15.42
CA ILE A 64 9.30 -11.48 -14.04
C ILE A 64 8.54 -10.28 -13.47
N LEU A 65 8.36 -9.22 -14.26
CA LEU A 65 7.61 -8.03 -13.84
C LEU A 65 6.13 -8.35 -13.57
N GLU A 66 5.50 -9.16 -14.42
CA GLU A 66 4.12 -9.60 -14.26
C GLU A 66 3.95 -10.49 -13.02
N MET A 67 4.82 -11.48 -12.84
CA MET A 67 4.80 -12.36 -11.67
C MET A 67 5.00 -11.57 -10.38
N ASN A 68 5.89 -10.57 -10.37
CA ASN A 68 6.06 -9.69 -9.22
C ASN A 68 4.83 -8.79 -8.96
N LYS A 69 4.13 -8.32 -10.00
CA LYS A 69 2.87 -7.58 -9.82
C LYS A 69 1.79 -8.44 -9.20
N ILE A 70 1.66 -9.69 -9.66
CA ILE A 70 0.69 -10.65 -9.14
C ILE A 70 1.01 -11.00 -7.68
N SER A 71 2.30 -11.21 -7.36
CA SER A 71 2.77 -11.56 -6.01
C SER A 71 2.77 -10.37 -5.03
N GLY A 72 2.96 -9.13 -5.51
CA GLY A 72 3.01 -7.94 -4.66
C GLY A 72 1.69 -7.57 -3.98
N PHE A 73 0.58 -8.14 -4.46
CA PHE A 73 -0.75 -8.04 -3.85
C PHE A 73 -1.17 -9.36 -3.20
N VAL A 74 -0.31 -9.93 -2.35
CA VAL A 74 -0.83 -10.81 -1.30
C VAL A 74 -1.47 -9.91 -0.25
N ASP A 75 -2.71 -9.47 -0.54
CA ASP A 75 -3.65 -9.22 0.54
C ASP A 75 -3.65 -10.50 1.36
N ARG A 76 -3.20 -10.44 2.61
CA ARG A 76 -3.25 -11.57 3.54
C ARG A 76 -4.63 -12.19 3.39
N ALA A 77 -4.73 -13.48 3.06
CA ALA A 77 -6.02 -14.14 3.01
C ALA A 77 -6.71 -13.89 4.36
N LYS A 78 -7.82 -13.13 4.33
CA LYS A 78 -8.56 -12.73 5.52
C LYS A 78 -8.90 -14.00 6.30
N GLY A 79 -8.32 -14.17 7.50
CA GLY A 79 -8.57 -15.34 8.35
C GLY A 79 -7.35 -16.18 8.77
N LEU A 80 -6.14 -15.95 8.26
CA LEU A 80 -4.93 -16.65 8.72
C LEU A 80 -4.28 -16.01 9.97
N GLY A 81 -5.06 -15.80 11.04
CA GLY A 81 -4.56 -15.39 12.36
C GLY A 81 -5.10 -14.05 12.89
N ARG A 82 -4.32 -13.39 13.76
CA ARG A 82 -4.74 -12.18 14.49
C ARG A 82 -5.26 -11.09 13.52
N PRO A 83 -6.49 -10.57 13.73
CA PRO A 83 -7.08 -9.53 12.89
C PRO A 83 -6.16 -8.32 12.75
N THR A 84 -6.09 -7.77 11.55
CA THR A 84 -5.39 -6.50 11.34
C THR A 84 -6.15 -5.37 12.05
N LYS A 85 -5.50 -4.21 12.24
CA LYS A 85 -6.13 -3.05 12.86
C LYS A 85 -7.38 -2.58 12.09
N ARG A 86 -7.36 -2.73 10.77
CA ARG A 86 -8.51 -2.43 9.90
C ARG A 86 -9.65 -3.41 10.14
N ASP A 87 -9.37 -4.71 10.10
CA ASP A 87 -10.37 -5.76 10.33
C ASP A 87 -10.99 -5.63 11.73
N ARG A 88 -10.20 -5.27 12.75
CA ARG A 88 -10.74 -5.02 14.11
C ARG A 88 -11.73 -3.87 14.14
N ARG A 89 -11.42 -2.75 13.48
CA ARG A 89 -12.34 -1.59 13.40
C ARG A 89 -13.62 -1.95 12.65
N GLU A 90 -13.51 -2.73 11.57
CA GLU A 90 -14.66 -3.22 10.80
C GLU A 90 -15.54 -4.16 11.67
N LEU A 91 -14.92 -5.02 12.50
CA LEU A 91 -15.64 -5.88 13.45
C LEU A 91 -16.27 -5.11 14.61
N GLU A 92 -15.58 -4.11 15.17
CA GLU A 92 -16.11 -3.22 16.22
C GLU A 92 -17.31 -2.43 15.70
N GLN A 93 -17.21 -1.89 14.47
CA GLN A 93 -18.31 -1.19 13.82
C GLN A 93 -19.49 -2.12 13.52
N PHE A 94 -19.23 -3.34 13.01
CA PHE A 94 -20.27 -4.34 12.81
C PHE A 94 -20.96 -4.71 14.15
N GLY A 95 -20.19 -4.91 15.22
CA GLY A 95 -20.73 -5.19 16.55
C GLY A 95 -21.57 -4.04 17.12
N GLN A 96 -21.11 -2.79 16.96
CA GLN A 96 -21.89 -1.61 17.38
C GLN A 96 -23.18 -1.47 16.58
N ASN A 97 -23.14 -1.66 15.26
CA ASN A 97 -24.32 -1.63 14.40
C ASN A 97 -25.31 -2.77 14.72
N PHE A 98 -24.82 -3.94 15.16
CA PHE A 98 -25.65 -5.06 15.57
C PHE A 98 -26.31 -4.82 16.93
N LEU A 99 -25.58 -4.20 17.86
CA LEU A 99 -26.11 -3.78 19.18
C LEU A 99 -27.03 -2.56 19.08
N SER A 100 -26.86 -1.72 18.07
CA SER A 100 -27.73 -0.57 17.76
C SER A 100 -28.87 -0.92 16.79
N GLY A 101 -29.08 -2.21 16.52
CA GLY A 101 -30.21 -2.67 15.73
C GLY A 101 -31.50 -2.37 16.47
N GLU A 102 -32.32 -1.52 15.85
CA GLU A 102 -33.70 -1.20 16.23
C GLU A 102 -34.42 -2.42 16.81
N SER A 103 -34.46 -2.51 18.14
CA SER A 103 -35.42 -3.39 18.79
C SER A 103 -36.76 -2.68 18.69
N GLN A 104 -37.65 -3.20 17.84
CA GLN A 104 -39.09 -2.88 17.82
C GLN A 104 -39.80 -3.21 19.14
N PHE A 105 -39.05 -3.42 20.24
CA PHE A 105 -39.54 -3.91 21.51
C PHE A 105 -39.42 -2.89 22.65
N ASN A 106 -38.83 -1.71 22.44
CA ASN A 106 -38.71 -0.71 23.51
C ASN A 106 -39.80 0.39 23.53
N TYR A 107 -40.87 0.24 22.74
CA TYR A 107 -41.99 1.21 22.71
C TYR A 107 -43.21 0.83 23.58
N LEU A 108 -43.25 -0.36 24.17
CA LEU A 108 -44.36 -0.79 25.05
C LEU A 108 -44.02 -0.74 26.55
N ALA A 109 -42.74 -0.60 26.91
CA ALA A 109 -42.33 -0.51 28.32
C ALA A 109 -42.34 0.93 28.86
N ALA A 110 -42.52 1.92 27.99
CA ALA A 110 -42.41 3.34 28.36
C ALA A 110 -43.75 3.99 28.78
N GLU A 111 -44.89 3.29 28.69
CA GLU A 111 -46.19 3.82 29.14
C GLU A 111 -46.57 3.40 30.57
N ASP A 112 -45.98 2.34 31.12
CA ASP A 112 -46.34 1.83 32.46
C ASP A 112 -45.37 2.23 33.59
N ALA A 113 -44.25 2.89 33.30
CA ALA A 113 -43.21 3.20 34.29
C ALA A 113 -43.22 4.65 34.82
N LYS A 114 -44.28 5.43 34.57
CA LYS A 114 -44.37 6.84 35.03
C LYS A 114 -45.11 7.04 36.35
N GLU A 115 -45.66 5.98 36.94
CA GLU A 115 -46.12 5.99 38.31
C GLU A 115 -45.30 4.96 39.08
N LEU A 116 -44.19 5.37 39.68
CA LEU A 116 -43.69 4.87 40.98
C LEU A 116 -42.23 5.27 41.18
N THR A 117 -42.01 6.03 42.25
CA THR A 117 -40.74 6.21 42.98
C THR A 117 -39.67 6.99 42.21
N GLY A 118 -39.42 8.25 42.52
CA GLY A 118 -39.10 8.72 43.86
C GLY A 118 -37.62 9.06 43.86
N THR A 119 -37.33 10.36 43.74
CA THR A 119 -36.00 10.95 43.85
C THR A 119 -35.22 10.37 45.03
N THR A 120 -34.06 9.81 44.76
CA THR A 120 -32.97 9.72 45.73
C THR A 120 -31.72 10.27 45.07
N ASP A 121 -31.42 11.54 45.38
CA ASP A 121 -30.12 12.16 45.17
C ASP A 121 -29.07 11.33 45.93
N PHE A 122 -28.06 10.88 45.20
CA PHE A 122 -26.87 10.23 45.75
C PHE A 122 -25.71 11.20 45.51
N ASP A 123 -25.47 12.07 46.49
CA ASP A 123 -24.36 13.03 46.50
C ASP A 123 -23.04 12.32 46.85
N TRP A 124 -22.05 12.53 46.01
CA TRP A 124 -20.70 11.96 46.13
C TRP A 124 -19.81 13.05 46.76
N ASP A 125 -19.63 13.01 48.08
CA ASP A 125 -18.78 13.96 48.80
C ASP A 125 -17.29 13.60 48.62
N GLU A 126 -16.56 14.52 48.02
CA GLU A 126 -15.17 14.44 47.58
C GLU A 126 -14.20 14.91 48.67
N ASP A 127 -14.39 14.45 49.92
CA ASP A 127 -13.59 14.87 51.09
C ASP A 127 -12.82 13.74 51.81
N ASP A 128 -12.87 12.49 51.32
CA ASP A 128 -12.16 11.34 51.93
C ASP A 128 -10.74 11.10 51.35
N LEU A 129 -10.11 12.10 50.72
CA LEU A 129 -8.71 12.04 50.27
C LEU A 129 -7.86 13.00 51.11
N PHE A 130 -6.84 12.47 51.83
CA PHE A 130 -5.88 13.13 52.78
C PHE A 130 -6.41 13.18 54.23
N ASP A 131 -5.81 12.61 55.29
CA ASP A 131 -4.44 12.21 55.68
C ASP A 131 -4.44 10.77 56.28
N GLU A 132 -3.37 9.98 56.37
CA GLU A 132 -1.95 10.23 56.70
C GLU A 132 -1.03 9.13 56.12
#